data_AF-A0A0B5ASM9-F1
#
_entry.id   AF-A0A0B5ASM9-F1
#
_cell.length_a   1.000
_cell.length_b   1.000
_cell.length_c   1.000
_cell.angle_alpha   90.00
_cell.angle_beta   90.00
_cell.angle_gamma   90.00
#
_symmetry.space_group_name_H-M   'P 1'
#
loop_
_entity.id
_entity.type
_entity.pdbx_description
1 polymer ?
#
loop_
_entity_poly.entity_id
_entity_poly.type
_entity_poly.pdbx_seq_one_letter_code
_entity_poly.pdbx_strand_id
1 'polypeptide(L)'
;MNTTMFIAETIKVGFQERYDTYSERLGYVVPMDNNGKFRKEKSFEKWCSPKLKPQQFQNTPTSGFVLNQRVGGENRGWKHRKTYVRVYDPRGFEVEISVDNLLYILEHTSSIVGKGLEGEFVYAWEGTELILLPTNAVDYKESLAYTEKERKQEYLTGKQLVVGGVYLSKDNVQLIYLGKHYEYTLYSAYSTSYKVFKSSTKRFYFAVLNRDTGKDGVFKIEKFPSLNKKIIDVIDEKQHVQYGNIMDYLETQSYYVPVDLSKTIVEPISWDGFKAYIKEVRRNHRSVSYMTVYAKNGKRYLVSCKDGVYYFSGETEEVKGYYNQAKDLLNTYNGKEYDIYTAEDVYKVLKPVITHYYQENGRHFESVFHPFK
;
A
#
# COMPACT_ATOMS: atom_id res chain seq x y z
N MET A 1 -6.63 -16.16 -3.99
CA MET A 1 -7.49 -15.69 -5.10
C MET A 1 -8.55 -14.80 -4.49
N ASN A 2 -8.89 -13.68 -5.14
CA ASN A 2 -10.03 -12.88 -4.71
C ASN A 2 -11.29 -13.67 -5.08
N THR A 3 -12.01 -14.19 -4.09
CA THR A 3 -13.15 -15.09 -4.32
C THR A 3 -14.40 -14.37 -4.85
N THR A 4 -14.43 -13.04 -4.83
CA THR A 4 -15.63 -12.25 -5.13
C THR A 4 -15.52 -11.53 -6.46
N MET A 5 -16.42 -11.87 -7.40
CA MET A 5 -16.57 -11.23 -8.71
C MET A 5 -17.71 -10.19 -8.68
N PHE A 6 -17.66 -9.20 -9.57
CA PHE A 6 -18.74 -8.23 -9.75
C PHE A 6 -19.76 -8.72 -10.76
N ILE A 7 -21.06 -8.73 -10.42
CA ILE A 7 -22.17 -9.17 -11.29
C ILE A 7 -23.10 -7.98 -11.56
N ALA A 8 -23.02 -7.37 -12.74
CA ALA A 8 -23.90 -6.26 -13.11
C ALA A 8 -25.33 -6.75 -13.39
N GLU A 9 -26.36 -5.95 -13.08
CA GLU A 9 -27.75 -6.23 -13.47
C GLU A 9 -27.98 -6.12 -14.98
N THR A 10 -27.34 -5.12 -15.59
CA THR A 10 -27.48 -4.82 -17.01
C THR A 10 -26.12 -4.85 -17.68
N ILE A 11 -26.09 -5.46 -18.86
CA ILE A 11 -24.92 -5.52 -19.74
C ILE A 11 -25.21 -4.81 -21.05
N LYS A 12 -24.16 -4.23 -21.62
CA LYS A 12 -24.17 -3.72 -22.99
C LYS A 12 -23.23 -4.55 -23.82
N VAL A 13 -23.71 -4.99 -24.98
CA VAL A 13 -22.98 -5.83 -25.91
C VAL A 13 -22.82 -5.04 -27.20
N GLY A 14 -21.59 -4.91 -27.64
CA GLY A 14 -21.26 -4.32 -28.93
C GLY A 14 -20.68 -5.38 -29.84
N PHE A 15 -20.76 -5.17 -31.16
CA PHE A 15 -20.57 -6.27 -32.10
C PHE A 15 -19.47 -5.98 -33.13
N GLN A 16 -18.82 -7.05 -33.58
CA GLN A 16 -17.96 -7.13 -34.75
C GLN A 16 -18.51 -8.20 -35.69
N GLU A 17 -18.40 -7.96 -37.00
CA GLU A 17 -18.76 -8.97 -38.01
C GLU A 17 -17.70 -10.07 -38.03
N ARG A 18 -18.14 -11.33 -37.93
CA ARG A 18 -17.28 -12.52 -37.91
C ARG A 18 -17.97 -13.69 -38.59
N TYR A 19 -17.62 -13.94 -39.84
CA TYR A 19 -18.23 -15.01 -40.67
C TYR A 19 -18.02 -16.43 -40.11
N ASP A 20 -17.04 -16.61 -39.23
CA ASP A 20 -16.68 -17.87 -38.58
C ASP A 20 -17.44 -18.10 -37.25
N THR A 21 -18.58 -17.44 -37.09
CA THR A 21 -19.50 -17.56 -35.95
C THR A 21 -20.90 -17.94 -36.45
N TYR A 22 -21.71 -18.62 -35.63
CA TYR A 22 -23.08 -19.01 -35.98
C TYR A 22 -23.99 -17.80 -36.22
N SER A 23 -23.79 -16.72 -35.46
CA SER A 23 -24.57 -15.49 -35.59
C SER A 23 -23.99 -14.48 -36.58
N GLU A 24 -22.82 -14.79 -37.16
CA GLU A 24 -21.96 -13.87 -37.90
C GLU A 24 -21.50 -12.64 -37.07
N ARG A 25 -21.65 -12.69 -35.73
CA ARG A 25 -21.38 -11.59 -34.81
C ARG A 25 -20.60 -12.04 -33.58
N LEU A 26 -19.47 -11.38 -33.35
CA LEU A 26 -18.72 -11.48 -32.10
C LEU A 26 -19.09 -10.32 -31.18
N GLY A 27 -19.47 -10.62 -29.95
CA GLY A 27 -19.88 -9.69 -28.91
C GLY A 27 -18.74 -9.29 -27.98
N TYR A 28 -18.68 -8.00 -27.67
CA TYR A 28 -17.87 -7.44 -26.59
C TYR A 28 -18.80 -6.99 -25.46
N VAL A 29 -18.78 -7.72 -24.35
CA VAL A 29 -19.70 -7.51 -23.22
C VAL A 29 -19.08 -6.56 -22.21
N VAL A 30 -19.79 -5.48 -21.87
CA VAL A 30 -19.41 -4.56 -20.78
C VAL A 30 -20.51 -4.43 -19.74
N PRO A 31 -20.15 -4.33 -18.45
CA PRO A 31 -21.11 -4.12 -17.38
C PRO A 31 -21.53 -2.66 -17.31
N MET A 32 -22.79 -2.43 -16.96
CA MET A 32 -23.25 -1.16 -16.42
C MET A 32 -22.84 -1.07 -14.94
N ASP A 33 -22.28 0.05 -14.52
CA ASP A 33 -21.98 0.31 -13.12
C ASP A 33 -23.21 0.83 -12.35
N ASN A 34 -23.07 0.93 -11.02
CA ASN A 34 -24.13 1.39 -10.12
C ASN A 34 -24.55 2.85 -10.34
N ASN A 35 -23.80 3.63 -11.15
CA ASN A 35 -24.13 5.00 -11.50
C ASN A 35 -24.79 5.09 -12.90
N GLY A 36 -25.11 3.95 -13.51
CA GLY A 36 -25.69 3.88 -14.86
C GLY A 36 -24.69 4.10 -15.99
N LYS A 37 -23.38 4.07 -15.71
CA LYS A 37 -22.32 4.25 -16.70
C LYS A 37 -21.70 2.92 -17.11
N PHE A 38 -21.40 2.75 -18.40
CA PHE A 38 -20.75 1.52 -18.88
C PHE A 38 -19.24 1.56 -18.64
N ARG A 39 -18.67 0.45 -18.18
CA ARG A 39 -17.21 0.33 -18.04
C ARG A 39 -16.56 0.18 -19.42
N LYS A 40 -15.29 0.60 -19.53
CA LYS A 40 -14.46 0.50 -20.75
C LYS A 40 -15.05 1.15 -22.02
N GLU A 41 -15.88 2.20 -21.90
CA GLU A 41 -16.52 2.90 -23.05
C GLU A 41 -15.56 3.17 -24.22
N LYS A 42 -14.38 3.76 -23.97
CA LYS A 42 -13.41 4.06 -25.05
C LYS A 42 -12.94 2.81 -25.81
N SER A 43 -12.68 1.71 -25.09
CA SER A 43 -12.27 0.45 -25.70
C SER A 43 -13.44 -0.22 -26.42
N PHE A 44 -14.64 -0.15 -25.84
CA PHE A 44 -15.87 -0.64 -26.43
C PHE A 44 -16.15 0.07 -27.76
N GLU A 45 -16.19 1.40 -27.78
CA GLU A 45 -16.45 2.21 -28.97
C GLU A 45 -15.41 1.96 -30.07
N LYS A 46 -14.13 1.86 -29.71
CA LYS A 46 -13.06 1.57 -30.68
C LYS A 46 -13.16 0.15 -31.26
N TRP A 47 -13.64 -0.81 -30.47
CA TRP A 47 -13.72 -2.21 -30.88
C TRP A 47 -14.99 -2.49 -31.69
N CYS A 48 -16.11 -1.84 -31.41
CA CYS A 48 -17.38 -2.12 -32.08
C CYS A 48 -17.38 -1.63 -33.53
N SER A 49 -17.99 -2.41 -34.41
CA SER A 49 -18.27 -1.98 -35.78
C SER A 49 -19.28 -0.83 -35.77
N PRO A 50 -19.01 0.31 -36.44
CA PRO A 50 -19.98 1.40 -36.55
C PRO A 50 -21.29 1.01 -37.25
N LYS A 51 -21.29 -0.11 -38.01
CA LYS A 51 -22.46 -0.62 -38.74
C LYS A 51 -23.41 -1.41 -37.86
N LEU A 52 -22.93 -1.97 -36.75
CA LEU A 52 -23.72 -2.82 -35.87
C LEU A 52 -24.09 -2.03 -34.60
N LYS A 53 -25.39 -1.86 -34.38
CA LYS A 53 -25.88 -1.16 -33.19
C LYS A 53 -25.63 -2.00 -31.93
N PRO A 54 -25.00 -1.45 -30.88
CA PRO A 54 -24.92 -2.09 -29.58
C PRO A 54 -26.30 -2.42 -29.01
N GLN A 55 -26.40 -3.52 -28.29
CA GLN A 55 -27.62 -3.96 -27.62
C GLN A 55 -27.41 -3.99 -26.11
N GLN A 56 -28.51 -3.90 -25.35
CA GLN A 56 -28.50 -3.99 -23.90
C GLN A 56 -29.37 -5.17 -23.47
N PHE A 57 -28.90 -5.92 -22.48
CA PHE A 57 -29.59 -7.07 -21.95
C PHE A 57 -29.57 -7.07 -20.43
N GLN A 58 -30.60 -7.68 -19.85
CA GLN A 58 -30.59 -8.05 -18.44
C GLN A 58 -29.67 -9.25 -18.25
N ASN A 59 -28.76 -9.17 -17.27
CA ASN A 59 -27.79 -10.20 -16.94
C ASN A 59 -28.36 -11.16 -15.89
N THR A 60 -29.54 -11.69 -16.19
CA THR A 60 -30.21 -12.69 -15.36
C THR A 60 -29.68 -14.09 -15.71
N PRO A 61 -29.80 -15.07 -14.79
CA PRO A 61 -29.59 -16.47 -15.09
C PRO A 61 -30.20 -16.85 -16.44
N THR A 62 -29.38 -17.39 -17.33
CA THR A 62 -29.78 -17.71 -18.70
C THR A 62 -29.20 -19.07 -19.10
N SER A 63 -30.03 -19.94 -19.67
CA SER A 63 -29.64 -21.26 -20.18
C SER A 63 -29.52 -21.26 -21.71
N GLY A 64 -28.82 -22.25 -22.27
CA GLY A 64 -28.74 -22.45 -23.73
C GLY A 64 -27.43 -21.97 -24.36
N PHE A 65 -26.37 -21.82 -23.56
CA PHE A 65 -25.03 -21.52 -24.05
C PHE A 65 -24.45 -22.74 -24.77
N VAL A 66 -23.73 -22.51 -25.87
CA VAL A 66 -23.15 -23.60 -26.69
C VAL A 66 -21.69 -23.29 -27.00
N LEU A 67 -20.79 -24.25 -26.75
CA LEU A 67 -19.38 -24.10 -27.13
C LEU A 67 -19.26 -24.17 -28.65
N ASN A 68 -18.61 -23.16 -29.23
CA ASN A 68 -18.28 -23.12 -30.65
C ASN A 68 -16.81 -23.54 -30.88
N GLN A 69 -16.23 -23.22 -32.02
CA GLN A 69 -14.86 -23.53 -32.39
C GLN A 69 -13.84 -22.81 -31.49
N ARG A 70 -12.68 -23.44 -31.29
CA ARG A 70 -11.49 -22.80 -30.72
C ARG A 70 -11.03 -21.68 -31.65
N VAL A 71 -10.66 -20.52 -31.10
CA VAL A 71 -10.09 -19.42 -31.88
C VAL A 71 -8.84 -18.84 -31.24
N GLY A 72 -7.93 -18.36 -32.09
CA GLY A 72 -6.56 -18.05 -31.70
C GLY A 72 -5.71 -19.31 -31.51
N GLY A 73 -4.39 -19.14 -31.57
CA GLY A 73 -3.43 -20.25 -31.41
C GLY A 73 -2.56 -20.54 -32.63
N GLU A 74 -2.76 -19.90 -33.78
CA GLU A 74 -1.81 -19.96 -34.91
C GLU A 74 -1.13 -18.61 -35.18
N ASN A 75 0.21 -18.58 -35.08
CA ASN A 75 1.10 -18.52 -36.26
C ASN A 75 2.58 -18.70 -35.84
N ARG A 76 3.28 -19.60 -36.54
CA ARG A 76 4.74 -19.82 -36.67
C ARG A 76 5.70 -18.94 -35.80
N GLY A 77 5.78 -19.16 -34.48
CA GLY A 77 6.81 -18.54 -33.63
C GLY A 77 6.58 -18.63 -32.12
N TRP A 78 7.63 -18.35 -31.33
CA TRP A 78 7.70 -18.46 -29.85
C TRP A 78 6.71 -17.56 -29.05
N LYS A 79 5.95 -16.68 -29.72
CA LYS A 79 4.94 -15.80 -29.09
C LYS A 79 3.53 -16.34 -29.38
N HIS A 80 3.06 -17.28 -28.57
CA HIS A 80 1.69 -17.75 -28.67
C HIS A 80 0.69 -16.64 -28.26
N ARG A 81 -0.28 -16.32 -29.12
CA ARG A 81 -1.46 -15.52 -28.74
C ARG A 81 -2.25 -16.29 -27.66
N LYS A 82 -2.88 -15.55 -26.73
CA LYS A 82 -3.88 -16.13 -25.80
C LYS A 82 -4.91 -16.91 -26.62
N THR A 83 -5.14 -18.18 -26.24
CA THR A 83 -6.17 -19.02 -26.85
C THR A 83 -7.49 -18.71 -26.16
N TYR A 84 -8.54 -18.51 -26.93
CA TYR A 84 -9.89 -18.27 -26.43
C TYR A 84 -10.83 -19.37 -26.92
N VAL A 85 -11.91 -19.55 -26.17
CA VAL A 85 -13.02 -20.42 -26.55
C VAL A 85 -14.20 -19.54 -26.86
N ARG A 86 -14.80 -19.72 -28.04
CA ARG A 86 -16.04 -19.03 -28.38
C ARG A 86 -17.22 -19.78 -27.80
N VAL A 87 -18.11 -19.03 -27.17
CA VAL A 87 -19.37 -19.54 -26.65
C VAL A 87 -20.49 -18.75 -27.31
N TYR A 88 -21.44 -19.45 -27.90
CA TYR A 88 -22.68 -18.87 -28.36
C TYR A 88 -23.56 -18.54 -27.15
N ASP A 89 -23.99 -17.28 -27.05
CA ASP A 89 -25.00 -16.81 -26.12
C ASP A 89 -26.37 -16.92 -26.81
N PRO A 90 -27.40 -17.50 -26.15
CA PRO A 90 -28.75 -17.64 -26.69
C PRO A 90 -29.42 -16.30 -27.06
N ARG A 91 -28.86 -15.16 -26.64
CA ARG A 91 -29.25 -13.80 -27.07
C ARG A 91 -28.78 -13.45 -28.48
N GLY A 92 -28.13 -14.38 -29.20
CA GLY A 92 -27.86 -14.26 -30.63
C GLY A 92 -26.49 -13.65 -30.97
N PHE A 93 -25.47 -13.93 -30.16
CA PHE A 93 -24.08 -13.53 -30.43
C PHE A 93 -23.09 -14.51 -29.83
N GLU A 94 -21.83 -14.45 -30.26
CA GLU A 94 -20.74 -15.22 -29.67
C GLU A 94 -19.89 -14.35 -28.76
N VAL A 95 -19.35 -14.92 -27.69
CA VAL A 95 -18.40 -14.28 -26.79
C VAL A 95 -17.14 -15.15 -26.67
N GLU A 96 -15.99 -14.51 -26.50
CA GLU A 96 -14.72 -15.19 -26.25
C GLU A 96 -14.44 -15.23 -24.75
N ILE A 97 -14.30 -16.44 -24.19
CA ILE A 97 -13.86 -16.68 -22.81
C ILE A 97 -12.47 -17.30 -22.78
N SER A 98 -11.76 -17.18 -21.66
CA SER A 98 -10.46 -17.83 -21.48
C SER A 98 -10.62 -19.36 -21.35
N VAL A 99 -9.53 -20.09 -21.61
CA VAL A 99 -9.49 -21.54 -21.36
C VAL A 99 -9.70 -21.84 -19.89
N ASP A 100 -9.15 -21.02 -18.99
CA ASP A 100 -9.33 -21.18 -17.53
C ASP A 100 -10.81 -21.05 -17.15
N ASN A 101 -11.55 -20.10 -17.74
CA ASN A 101 -12.98 -19.98 -17.51
C ASN A 101 -13.75 -21.19 -18.04
N LEU A 102 -13.38 -21.74 -19.20
CA LEU A 102 -13.98 -22.98 -19.70
C LEU A 102 -13.76 -24.14 -18.73
N LEU A 103 -12.54 -24.35 -18.25
CA LEU A 103 -12.23 -25.42 -17.29
C LEU A 103 -13.08 -25.27 -16.02
N TYR A 104 -13.16 -24.05 -15.50
CA TYR A 104 -14.00 -23.74 -14.35
C TYR A 104 -15.48 -24.04 -14.59
N ILE A 105 -16.00 -23.73 -15.78
CA ILE A 105 -17.38 -24.09 -16.15
C ILE A 105 -17.56 -25.60 -16.13
N LEU A 106 -16.65 -26.37 -16.75
CA LEU A 106 -16.73 -27.82 -16.84
C LEU A 106 -16.52 -28.54 -15.50
N GLU A 107 -15.91 -27.89 -14.52
CA GLU A 107 -15.85 -28.38 -13.13
C GLU A 107 -17.21 -28.30 -12.42
N HIS A 108 -18.05 -27.35 -12.81
CA HIS A 108 -19.33 -27.06 -12.14
C HIS A 108 -20.54 -27.50 -12.96
N THR A 109 -20.41 -27.65 -14.27
CA THR A 109 -21.51 -28.00 -15.17
C THR A 109 -21.11 -29.09 -16.14
N SER A 110 -22.10 -29.69 -16.80
CA SER A 110 -21.88 -30.69 -17.84
C SER A 110 -21.99 -30.07 -19.23
N SER A 111 -21.21 -30.62 -20.17
CA SER A 111 -21.34 -30.34 -21.60
C SER A 111 -22.03 -31.52 -22.27
N ILE A 112 -23.18 -31.27 -22.88
CA ILE A 112 -23.99 -32.31 -23.54
C ILE A 112 -23.54 -32.54 -24.98
N VAL A 113 -23.99 -33.67 -25.54
CA VAL A 113 -23.82 -33.98 -26.95
C VAL A 113 -24.34 -32.81 -27.80
N GLY A 114 -23.51 -32.32 -28.72
CA GLY A 114 -23.79 -31.08 -29.47
C GLY A 114 -23.16 -29.82 -28.87
N LYS A 115 -22.31 -29.95 -27.83
CA LYS A 115 -21.52 -28.87 -27.21
C LYS A 115 -22.33 -27.86 -26.39
N GLY A 116 -23.58 -28.17 -26.06
CA GLY A 116 -24.39 -27.34 -25.17
C GLY A 116 -23.87 -27.39 -23.73
N LEU A 117 -23.87 -26.26 -23.04
CA LEU A 117 -23.56 -26.17 -21.62
C LEU A 117 -24.84 -26.25 -20.81
N GLU A 118 -24.92 -27.23 -19.90
CA GLU A 118 -26.08 -27.37 -19.01
C GLU A 118 -26.05 -26.36 -17.87
N GLY A 119 -27.25 -25.93 -17.46
CA GLY A 119 -27.45 -24.97 -16.38
C GLY A 119 -27.66 -23.54 -16.87
N GLU A 120 -27.66 -22.62 -15.91
CA GLU A 120 -27.84 -21.20 -16.14
C GLU A 120 -26.56 -20.43 -15.81
N PHE A 121 -26.28 -19.39 -16.59
CA PHE A 121 -25.06 -18.60 -16.48
C PHE A 121 -25.38 -17.11 -16.42
N VAL A 122 -24.45 -16.36 -15.82
CA VAL A 122 -24.42 -14.89 -15.83
C VAL A 122 -23.03 -14.40 -16.23
N TYR A 123 -22.92 -13.17 -16.71
CA TYR A 123 -21.62 -12.53 -16.88
C TYR A 123 -21.16 -11.88 -15.57
N ALA A 124 -19.91 -12.13 -15.20
CA ALA A 124 -19.24 -11.56 -14.04
C ALA A 124 -17.89 -10.97 -14.43
N TRP A 125 -17.32 -10.14 -13.56
CA TRP A 125 -16.01 -9.52 -13.78
C TRP A 125 -15.09 -9.71 -12.58
N GLU A 126 -13.92 -10.30 -12.85
CA GLU A 126 -12.77 -10.26 -11.94
C GLU A 126 -11.85 -9.12 -12.40
N GLY A 127 -11.94 -7.97 -11.72
CA GLY A 127 -11.24 -6.76 -12.13
C GLY A 127 -11.68 -6.29 -13.54
N THR A 128 -10.85 -6.54 -14.55
CA THR A 128 -11.14 -6.19 -15.96
C THR A 128 -11.49 -7.38 -16.83
N GLU A 129 -11.31 -8.61 -16.36
CA GLU A 129 -11.55 -9.82 -17.15
C GLU A 129 -13.03 -10.22 -17.07
N LEU A 130 -13.58 -10.66 -18.21
CA LEU A 130 -14.95 -11.17 -18.32
C LEU A 130 -14.96 -12.66 -17.98
N ILE A 131 -15.85 -13.06 -17.08
CA ILE A 131 -16.09 -14.44 -16.70
C ILE A 131 -17.54 -14.79 -17.02
N LEU A 132 -17.77 -15.90 -17.72
CA LEU A 132 -19.07 -16.56 -17.81
C LEU A 132 -19.21 -17.49 -16.60
N LEU A 133 -20.07 -17.13 -15.67
CA LEU A 133 -20.16 -17.73 -14.33
C LEU A 133 -21.40 -18.64 -14.24
N PRO A 134 -21.22 -19.96 -13.98
CA PRO A 134 -22.32 -20.87 -13.67
C PRO A 134 -23.02 -20.47 -12.37
N THR A 135 -24.35 -20.44 -12.38
CA THR A 135 -25.17 -20.07 -11.21
C THR A 135 -25.17 -21.12 -10.09
N ASN A 136 -24.78 -22.36 -10.39
CA ASN A 136 -24.66 -23.43 -9.41
C ASN A 136 -23.32 -23.44 -8.66
N ALA A 137 -22.34 -22.64 -9.09
CA ALA A 137 -21.07 -22.51 -8.40
C ALA A 137 -21.21 -21.78 -7.06
N VAL A 138 -20.37 -22.12 -6.08
CA VAL A 138 -20.36 -21.45 -4.76
C VAL A 138 -20.05 -19.97 -4.93
N ASP A 139 -19.09 -19.65 -5.79
CA ASP A 139 -18.64 -18.30 -6.09
C ASP A 139 -19.76 -17.39 -6.63
N TYR A 140 -20.79 -17.95 -7.29
CA TYR A 140 -21.96 -17.18 -7.71
C TYR A 140 -22.71 -16.60 -6.52
N LYS A 141 -22.95 -17.40 -5.47
CA LYS A 141 -23.67 -16.96 -4.27
C LYS A 141 -22.89 -15.87 -3.52
N GLU A 142 -21.58 -16.07 -3.38
CA GLU A 142 -20.70 -15.09 -2.72
C GLU A 142 -20.60 -13.79 -3.51
N SER A 143 -20.43 -13.87 -4.83
CA SER A 143 -20.34 -12.72 -5.74
C SER A 143 -21.66 -11.95 -5.83
N LEU A 144 -22.81 -12.66 -5.78
CA LEU A 144 -24.12 -12.03 -5.75
C LEU A 144 -24.32 -11.23 -4.45
N ALA A 145 -23.99 -11.82 -3.30
CA ALA A 145 -24.07 -11.14 -2.00
C ALA A 145 -23.12 -9.93 -1.94
N TYR A 146 -21.90 -10.06 -2.47
CA TYR A 146 -20.95 -8.95 -2.58
C TYR A 146 -21.50 -7.81 -3.46
N THR A 147 -22.01 -8.12 -4.65
CA THR A 147 -22.50 -7.12 -5.59
C THR A 147 -23.77 -6.43 -5.08
N GLU A 148 -24.66 -7.17 -4.41
CA GLU A 148 -25.83 -6.64 -3.71
C GLU A 148 -25.44 -5.58 -2.67
N LYS A 149 -24.43 -5.87 -1.83
CA LYS A 149 -23.89 -4.92 -0.84
C LYS A 149 -23.25 -3.70 -1.51
N GLU A 150 -22.46 -3.89 -2.58
CA GLU A 150 -21.85 -2.79 -3.33
C GLU A 150 -22.91 -1.86 -3.95
N ARG A 151 -24.01 -2.43 -4.47
CA ARG A 151 -25.13 -1.73 -5.10
C ARG A 151 -25.95 -0.91 -4.12
N LYS A 152 -26.29 -1.47 -2.97
CA LYS A 152 -27.01 -0.73 -1.91
C LYS A 152 -26.17 0.42 -1.34
N GLN A 153 -24.87 0.47 -1.64
CA GLN A 153 -23.92 1.43 -1.07
C GLN A 153 -23.97 1.44 0.47
N GLU A 154 -24.31 0.30 1.07
CA GLU A 154 -24.37 0.09 2.52
C GLU A 154 -22.96 -0.05 3.08
N TYR A 155 -22.14 0.98 2.86
CA TYR A 155 -20.84 1.10 3.47
C TYR A 155 -21.00 1.66 4.88
N LEU A 156 -20.22 1.12 5.80
CA LEU A 156 -20.23 1.63 7.16
C LEU A 156 -19.69 3.06 7.20
N THR A 157 -20.45 3.92 7.85
CA THR A 157 -20.03 5.28 8.17
C THR A 157 -19.24 5.28 9.47
N GLY A 158 -18.47 6.35 9.71
CA GLY A 158 -17.66 6.46 10.93
C GLY A 158 -18.47 6.45 12.24
N LYS A 159 -19.79 6.68 12.19
CA LYS A 159 -20.69 6.61 13.34
C LYS A 159 -21.02 5.18 13.77
N GLN A 160 -20.88 4.21 12.87
CA GLN A 160 -21.18 2.80 13.10
C GLN A 160 -19.95 2.02 13.59
N LEU A 161 -18.79 2.67 13.67
CA LEU A 161 -17.56 2.02 14.10
C LEU A 161 -17.38 2.15 15.61
N VAL A 162 -17.21 1.02 16.27
CA VAL A 162 -16.89 0.86 17.68
C VAL A 162 -15.38 0.57 17.78
N VAL A 163 -14.70 1.30 18.66
CA VAL A 163 -13.26 1.14 18.87
C VAL A 163 -12.97 -0.28 19.38
N GLY A 164 -12.02 -0.95 18.74
CA GLY A 164 -11.69 -2.35 18.99
C GLY A 164 -12.53 -3.37 18.22
N GLY A 165 -13.61 -2.94 17.57
CA GLY A 165 -14.43 -3.81 16.72
C GLY A 165 -13.70 -4.24 15.44
N VAL A 166 -14.12 -5.39 14.90
CA VAL A 166 -13.60 -6.03 13.69
C VAL A 166 -14.56 -5.80 12.53
N TYR A 167 -14.01 -5.33 11.41
CA TYR A 167 -14.76 -4.95 10.22
C TYR A 167 -14.19 -5.58 8.97
N LEU A 168 -15.04 -5.78 7.95
CA LEU A 168 -14.61 -6.25 6.64
C LEU A 168 -14.41 -5.07 5.69
N SER A 169 -13.21 -4.98 5.10
CA SER A 169 -12.94 -4.01 4.05
C SER A 169 -13.51 -4.47 2.70
N LYS A 170 -13.68 -3.53 1.77
CA LYS A 170 -14.08 -3.84 0.39
C LYS A 170 -13.09 -4.75 -0.37
N ASP A 171 -11.85 -4.83 0.12
CA ASP A 171 -10.79 -5.67 -0.46
C ASP A 171 -10.73 -7.04 0.27
N ASN A 172 -11.79 -7.40 0.99
CA ASN A 172 -11.96 -8.64 1.77
C ASN A 172 -10.89 -8.83 2.87
N VAL A 173 -10.43 -7.72 3.46
CA VAL A 173 -9.44 -7.71 4.55
C VAL A 173 -10.14 -7.40 5.87
N GLN A 174 -9.85 -8.18 6.91
CA GLN A 174 -10.35 -7.90 8.27
C GLN A 174 -9.53 -6.79 8.92
N LEU A 175 -10.22 -5.81 9.49
CA LEU A 175 -9.64 -4.60 10.05
C LEU A 175 -10.17 -4.36 11.47
N ILE A 176 -9.27 -4.10 12.42
CA ILE A 176 -9.63 -3.66 13.78
C ILE A 176 -9.64 -2.14 13.81
N TYR A 177 -10.76 -1.52 14.19
CA TYR A 177 -10.86 -0.06 14.26
C TYR A 177 -10.17 0.50 15.52
N LEU A 178 -9.24 1.45 15.35
CA LEU A 178 -8.43 2.03 16.43
C LEU A 178 -8.87 3.46 16.80
N GLY A 179 -9.89 3.98 16.13
CA GLY A 179 -10.39 5.34 16.34
C GLY A 179 -9.97 6.33 15.25
N LYS A 180 -10.30 7.60 15.49
CA LYS A 180 -10.08 8.70 14.55
C LYS A 180 -9.17 9.76 15.17
N HIS A 181 -7.94 9.85 14.66
CA HIS A 181 -6.83 10.57 15.31
C HIS A 181 -6.12 11.54 14.37
N TYR A 182 -5.44 12.52 14.95
CA TYR A 182 -4.52 13.39 14.20
C TYR A 182 -3.21 12.65 13.94
N GLU A 183 -2.51 13.05 12.89
CA GLU A 183 -1.14 12.61 12.63
C GLU A 183 -0.14 13.69 13.05
N TYR A 184 1.04 13.26 13.43
CA TYR A 184 2.16 14.13 13.72
C TYR A 184 3.31 13.85 12.76
N THR A 185 4.00 14.89 12.35
CA THR A 185 5.20 14.77 11.52
C THR A 185 6.30 15.59 12.13
N LEU A 186 7.46 14.98 12.31
CA LEU A 186 8.68 15.69 12.65
C LEU A 186 9.33 16.16 11.34
N TYR A 187 9.35 17.48 11.12
CA TYR A 187 9.89 18.07 9.89
C TYR A 187 11.07 18.99 10.20
N SER A 188 12.10 18.91 9.35
CA SER A 188 13.28 19.78 9.34
C SER A 188 13.12 20.82 8.24
N ALA A 189 12.90 22.10 8.59
CA ALA A 189 12.73 23.18 7.62
C ALA A 189 14.06 23.61 6.97
N TYR A 190 15.13 23.51 7.75
CA TYR A 190 16.53 23.67 7.39
C TYR A 190 17.27 22.74 8.34
N SER A 191 18.44 22.21 7.96
CA SER A 191 19.23 21.15 8.64
C SER A 191 19.58 21.36 10.13
N THR A 192 18.97 22.35 10.78
CA THR A 192 19.18 22.81 12.16
C THR A 192 17.91 23.20 12.92
N SER A 193 16.70 23.07 12.37
CA SER A 193 15.47 23.32 13.17
C SER A 193 14.38 22.29 12.88
N TYR A 194 14.04 21.52 13.91
CA TYR A 194 12.99 20.53 13.88
C TYR A 194 11.74 21.06 14.56
N LYS A 195 10.61 20.86 13.90
CA LYS A 195 9.30 21.21 14.43
C LYS A 195 8.37 20.03 14.28
N VAL A 196 7.56 19.84 15.31
CA VAL A 196 6.47 18.87 15.31
C VAL A 196 5.26 19.55 14.68
N PHE A 197 4.78 18.97 13.59
CA PHE A 197 3.58 19.43 12.91
C PHE A 197 2.44 18.47 13.18
N LYS A 198 1.34 18.99 13.72
CA LYS A 198 0.08 18.26 13.83
C LYS A 198 -0.71 18.44 12.54
N SER A 199 -1.27 17.35 12.02
CA SER A 199 -2.14 17.40 10.85
C SER A 199 -3.39 18.25 11.13
N SER A 200 -3.91 18.92 10.10
CA SER A 200 -5.14 19.71 10.21
C SER A 200 -6.41 18.82 10.28
N THR A 201 -6.32 17.59 9.77
CA THR A 201 -7.44 16.65 9.69
C THR A 201 -7.11 15.34 10.38
N LYS A 202 -8.15 14.75 10.98
CA LYS A 202 -8.06 13.41 11.58
C LYS A 202 -8.28 12.33 10.53
N ARG A 203 -7.60 11.20 10.69
CA ARG A 203 -7.76 9.99 9.86
C ARG A 203 -8.34 8.86 10.69
N PHE A 204 -9.02 7.92 10.03
CA PHE A 204 -9.48 6.67 10.64
C PHE A 204 -8.33 5.68 10.64
N TYR A 205 -8.02 5.11 11.80
CA TYR A 205 -6.94 4.18 11.99
C TYR A 205 -7.50 2.77 12.11
N PHE A 206 -6.90 1.84 11.37
CA PHE A 206 -7.22 0.43 11.43
C PHE A 206 -5.95 -0.39 11.55
N ALA A 207 -5.97 -1.43 12.37
CA ALA A 207 -4.96 -2.49 12.28
C ALA A 207 -5.45 -3.57 11.33
N VAL A 208 -4.57 -4.03 10.44
CA VAL A 208 -4.86 -5.16 9.56
C VAL A 208 -4.74 -6.44 10.36
N LEU A 209 -5.82 -7.20 10.43
CA LEU A 209 -5.83 -8.52 11.05
C LEU A 209 -5.26 -9.52 10.04
N ASN A 210 -3.94 -9.59 9.94
CA ASN A 210 -3.27 -10.65 9.18
C ASN A 210 -3.26 -11.94 10.01
N ARG A 211 -3.42 -13.09 9.34
CA ARG A 211 -3.08 -14.39 9.93
C ARG A 211 -1.56 -14.57 10.12
N ASP A 212 -0.75 -13.80 9.38
CA ASP A 212 0.71 -13.88 9.34
C ASP A 212 1.38 -12.49 9.49
N THR A 213 1.21 -11.80 10.61
CA THR A 213 2.11 -10.66 10.91
C THR A 213 3.49 -11.19 11.27
N GLY A 214 4.39 -11.18 10.29
CA GLY A 214 5.80 -11.47 10.48
C GLY A 214 6.42 -10.54 11.53
N LYS A 215 7.09 -11.16 12.51
CA LYS A 215 7.67 -10.61 13.75
C LYS A 215 6.62 -10.26 14.83
N ASP A 216 6.72 -10.98 15.96
CA ASP A 216 5.92 -10.76 17.15
C ASP A 216 5.87 -9.26 17.54
N GLY A 217 4.67 -8.74 17.73
CA GLY A 217 4.45 -7.37 18.23
C GLY A 217 4.50 -6.24 17.19
N VAL A 218 4.65 -6.53 15.89
CA VAL A 218 4.58 -5.50 14.83
C VAL A 218 3.26 -5.58 14.08
N PHE A 219 2.50 -4.49 14.08
CA PHE A 219 1.19 -4.42 13.43
C PHE A 219 1.20 -3.50 12.21
N LYS A 220 0.55 -3.93 11.12
CA LYS A 220 0.31 -3.09 9.95
C LYS A 220 -0.88 -2.17 10.24
N ILE A 221 -0.64 -0.86 10.20
CA ILE A 221 -1.66 0.17 10.43
C ILE A 221 -2.07 0.80 9.10
N GLU A 222 -3.36 0.69 8.77
CA GLU A 222 -3.99 1.37 7.64
C GLU A 222 -4.71 2.63 8.10
N LYS A 223 -4.59 3.69 7.31
CA LYS A 223 -5.05 5.03 7.67
C LYS A 223 -5.86 5.60 6.53
N PHE A 224 -7.12 5.94 6.80
CA PHE A 224 -8.03 6.46 5.79
C PHE A 224 -8.44 7.90 6.11
N PRO A 225 -8.31 8.86 5.17
CA PRO A 225 -8.85 10.21 5.36
C PRO A 225 -10.39 10.21 5.37
N SER A 226 -11.01 9.28 4.65
CA SER A 226 -12.45 9.05 4.65
C SER A 226 -12.75 7.55 4.47
N LEU A 227 -13.93 7.12 4.93
CA LEU A 227 -14.39 5.73 4.81
C LEU A 227 -15.19 5.47 3.53
N ASN A 228 -15.23 6.44 2.60
CA ASN A 228 -16.05 6.35 1.40
C ASN A 228 -15.71 5.07 0.61
N LYS A 229 -16.66 4.14 0.56
CA LYS A 229 -16.53 2.82 -0.08
C LYS A 229 -15.35 1.98 0.44
N LYS A 230 -15.05 2.04 1.74
CA LYS A 230 -13.91 1.32 2.34
C LYS A 230 -14.30 0.12 3.19
N ILE A 231 -15.34 0.26 4.00
CA ILE A 231 -15.77 -0.75 4.96
C ILE A 231 -17.18 -1.23 4.56
N ILE A 232 -17.33 -2.53 4.36
CA ILE A 232 -18.53 -3.13 3.78
C ILE A 232 -19.33 -3.95 4.79
N ASP A 233 -18.75 -4.32 5.93
CA ASP A 233 -19.45 -5.14 6.92
C ASP A 233 -18.89 -5.03 8.33
N VAL A 234 -19.73 -5.39 9.30
CA VAL A 234 -19.37 -5.59 10.71
C VAL A 234 -19.18 -7.08 10.94
N ILE A 235 -18.00 -7.48 11.44
CA ILE A 235 -17.73 -8.89 11.78
C ILE A 235 -18.00 -9.11 13.26
N ASP A 236 -17.45 -8.25 14.12
CA ASP A 236 -17.66 -8.28 15.56
C ASP A 236 -17.52 -6.86 16.12
N GLU A 237 -18.50 -6.41 16.90
CA GLU A 237 -18.44 -5.10 17.56
C GLU A 237 -17.72 -5.15 18.91
N LYS A 238 -17.45 -6.35 19.43
CA LYS A 238 -16.69 -6.53 20.66
C LYS A 238 -15.25 -6.15 20.45
N GLN A 239 -14.64 -5.65 21.52
CA GLN A 239 -13.23 -5.32 21.52
C GLN A 239 -12.39 -6.58 21.27
N HIS A 240 -11.60 -6.57 20.20
CA HIS A 240 -10.74 -7.67 19.83
C HIS A 240 -9.64 -7.90 20.88
N VAL A 241 -9.27 -9.16 21.13
CA VAL A 241 -8.30 -9.56 22.17
C VAL A 241 -6.91 -8.94 21.99
N GLN A 242 -6.50 -8.67 20.75
CA GLN A 242 -5.21 -8.02 20.45
C GLN A 242 -5.26 -6.49 20.51
N TYR A 243 -6.42 -5.88 20.78
CA TYR A 243 -6.56 -4.43 20.77
C TYR A 243 -5.54 -3.73 21.69
N GLY A 244 -5.32 -4.26 22.91
CA GLY A 244 -4.31 -3.73 23.84
C GLY A 244 -2.91 -3.71 23.23
N ASN A 245 -2.44 -4.86 22.74
CA ASN A 245 -1.12 -4.98 22.11
C ASN A 245 -0.95 -4.06 20.89
N ILE A 246 -2.02 -3.89 20.10
CA ILE A 246 -2.03 -3.00 18.94
C ILE A 246 -1.92 -1.53 19.37
N MET A 247 -2.62 -1.14 20.42
CA MET A 247 -2.53 0.22 20.98
C MET A 247 -1.15 0.47 21.58
N ASP A 248 -0.58 -0.49 22.30
CA ASP A 248 0.80 -0.41 22.80
C ASP A 248 1.79 -0.20 21.67
N TYR A 249 1.67 -0.95 20.58
CA TYR A 249 2.49 -0.72 19.39
C TYR A 249 2.24 0.66 18.78
N LEU A 250 0.99 1.06 18.59
CA LEU A 250 0.62 2.35 17.99
C LEU A 250 1.17 3.52 18.80
N GLU A 251 1.20 3.42 20.13
CA GLU A 251 1.77 4.42 21.04
C GLU A 251 3.29 4.59 20.94
N THR A 252 4.01 3.64 20.32
CA THR A 252 5.45 3.80 20.00
C THR A 252 5.68 4.62 18.73
N GLN A 253 4.64 4.87 17.95
CA GLN A 253 4.77 5.47 16.63
C GLN A 253 4.74 6.99 16.74
N SER A 254 5.79 7.67 16.24
CA SER A 254 5.90 9.13 16.32
C SER A 254 4.85 9.89 15.51
N TYR A 255 4.22 9.22 14.54
CA TYR A 255 3.08 9.78 13.81
C TYR A 255 1.77 9.74 14.59
N TYR A 256 1.70 8.99 15.69
CA TYR A 256 0.53 8.88 16.57
C TYR A 256 0.74 9.63 17.88
N VAL A 257 1.88 9.39 18.55
CA VAL A 257 2.30 10.18 19.72
C VAL A 257 3.48 11.06 19.32
N PRO A 258 3.34 12.39 19.34
CA PRO A 258 4.42 13.28 18.90
C PRO A 258 5.64 13.19 19.79
N VAL A 259 6.79 13.50 19.20
CA VAL A 259 8.05 13.74 19.92
C VAL A 259 7.92 15.02 20.73
N ASP A 260 8.30 14.97 22.00
CA ASP A 260 8.39 16.14 22.87
C ASP A 260 9.84 16.63 22.92
N LEU A 261 10.15 17.64 22.09
CA LEU A 261 11.50 18.21 22.02
C LEU A 261 11.93 18.88 23.34
N SER A 262 10.99 19.22 24.25
CA SER A 262 11.33 19.78 25.56
C SER A 262 11.85 18.73 26.55
N LYS A 263 11.56 17.44 26.31
CA LYS A 263 12.05 16.30 27.11
C LYS A 263 13.36 15.72 26.57
N THR A 264 14.01 16.43 25.64
CA THR A 264 15.27 15.98 25.04
C THR A 264 16.36 15.92 26.11
N ILE A 265 17.02 14.76 26.21
CA ILE A 265 18.15 14.55 27.13
C ILE A 265 19.45 14.48 26.33
N VAL A 266 20.44 15.26 26.74
CA VAL A 266 21.79 15.24 26.14
C VAL A 266 22.78 14.71 27.17
N GLU A 267 23.46 13.62 26.85
CA GLU A 267 24.43 12.99 27.76
C GLU A 267 25.77 12.68 27.07
N PRO A 268 26.88 12.62 27.83
CA PRO A 268 28.16 12.21 27.29
C PRO A 268 28.14 10.77 26.79
N ILE A 269 28.67 10.54 25.60
CA ILE A 269 28.81 9.20 25.03
C ILE A 269 29.96 8.47 25.75
N SER A 270 29.82 7.17 26.00
CA SER A 270 30.93 6.34 26.49
C SER A 270 31.99 6.12 25.40
N TRP A 271 33.23 5.83 25.77
CA TRP A 271 34.26 5.55 24.78
C TRP A 271 33.88 4.38 23.85
N ASP A 272 33.24 3.34 24.38
CA ASP A 272 32.74 2.22 23.58
C ASP A 272 31.61 2.62 22.63
N GLY A 273 30.69 3.46 23.09
CA GLY A 273 29.63 4.02 22.24
C GLY A 273 30.18 4.88 21.11
N PHE A 274 31.21 5.68 21.37
CA PHE A 274 31.85 6.51 20.35
C PHE A 274 32.61 5.66 19.32
N LYS A 275 33.29 4.59 19.75
CA LYS A 275 33.90 3.60 18.83
C LYS A 275 32.85 2.93 17.95
N ALA A 276 31.69 2.58 18.51
CA ALA A 276 30.59 1.98 17.75
C ALA A 276 30.07 2.96 16.66
N TYR A 277 29.88 4.23 17.02
CA TYR A 277 29.48 5.28 16.09
C TYR A 277 30.49 5.46 14.94
N ILE A 278 31.80 5.51 15.23
CA ILE A 278 32.85 5.57 14.20
C ILE A 278 32.74 4.39 13.22
N LYS A 279 32.53 3.17 13.73
CA LYS A 279 32.38 1.97 12.89
C LYS A 279 31.14 2.04 12.01
N GLU A 280 30.02 2.52 12.55
CA GLU A 280 28.77 2.66 11.81
C GLU A 280 28.91 3.64 10.64
N VAL A 281 29.49 4.83 10.88
CA VAL A 281 29.71 5.84 9.84
C VAL A 281 30.60 5.30 8.72
N ARG A 282 31.69 4.60 9.08
CA ARG A 282 32.59 3.95 8.11
C ARG A 282 31.90 2.88 7.27
N ARG A 283 30.95 2.14 7.84
CA ARG A 283 30.18 1.12 7.12
C ARG A 283 29.25 1.74 6.07
N ASN A 284 28.67 2.91 6.38
CA ASN A 284 27.65 3.55 5.54
C ASN A 284 28.25 4.45 4.44
N HIS A 285 29.49 4.94 4.60
CA HIS A 285 30.14 5.85 3.65
C HIS A 285 31.39 5.22 3.01
N ARG A 286 31.26 4.68 1.80
CA ARG A 286 32.39 4.09 1.04
C ARG A 286 33.39 5.11 0.48
N SER A 287 33.06 6.40 0.48
CA SER A 287 33.84 7.46 -0.19
C SER A 287 33.98 8.77 0.59
N VAL A 288 33.42 8.87 1.80
CA VAL A 288 33.34 10.13 2.54
C VAL A 288 34.02 9.97 3.91
N SER A 289 35.15 10.65 4.09
CA SER A 289 36.08 10.49 5.22
C SER A 289 35.71 11.27 6.48
N TYR A 290 34.49 11.83 6.55
CA TYR A 290 34.07 12.74 7.62
C TYR A 290 32.83 12.25 8.38
N MET A 291 32.82 12.51 9.68
CA MET A 291 31.74 12.24 10.62
C MET A 291 31.39 13.51 11.39
N THR A 292 30.13 13.70 11.76
CA THR A 292 29.70 14.89 12.49
C THR A 292 29.60 14.55 13.98
N VAL A 293 30.28 15.32 14.82
CA VAL A 293 30.32 15.12 16.27
C VAL A 293 29.79 16.36 16.97
N TYR A 294 28.82 16.17 17.86
CA TYR A 294 28.39 17.22 18.78
C TYR A 294 29.17 17.09 20.07
N ALA A 295 29.83 18.17 20.47
CA ALA A 295 30.70 18.22 21.63
C ALA A 295 29.96 18.72 22.86
N LYS A 296 30.57 18.55 24.04
CA LYS A 296 30.00 19.00 25.32
C LYS A 296 29.71 20.51 25.38
N ASN A 297 30.42 21.33 24.61
CA ASN A 297 30.15 22.77 24.51
C ASN A 297 28.90 23.11 23.66
N GLY A 298 28.16 22.11 23.18
CA GLY A 298 26.94 22.29 22.38
C GLY A 298 27.21 22.64 20.91
N LYS A 299 28.48 22.69 20.49
CA LYS A 299 28.88 22.98 19.11
C LYS A 299 29.09 21.70 18.31
N ARG A 300 28.96 21.85 17.00
CA ARG A 300 29.12 20.77 16.01
C ARG A 300 30.51 20.83 15.39
N TYR A 301 31.14 19.67 15.25
CA TYR A 301 32.48 19.49 14.72
C TYR A 301 32.44 18.46 13.59
N LEU A 302 33.13 18.75 12.49
CA LEU A 302 33.37 17.77 11.44
C LEU A 302 34.67 17.05 11.75
N VAL A 303 34.60 15.79 12.16
CA VAL A 303 35.76 14.94 12.44
C VAL A 303 36.09 14.15 11.18
N SER A 304 37.35 14.09 10.81
CA SER A 304 37.82 13.30 9.67
C SER A 304 39.01 12.44 10.05
N CYS A 305 39.23 11.40 9.27
CA CYS A 305 40.38 10.52 9.42
C CYS A 305 41.04 10.34 8.06
N LYS A 306 42.34 10.66 7.97
CA LYS A 306 43.16 10.47 6.77
C LYS A 306 44.43 9.71 7.15
N ASP A 307 44.71 8.61 6.47
CA ASP A 307 45.90 7.78 6.70
C ASP A 307 46.10 7.36 8.17
N GLY A 308 45.00 7.14 8.90
CA GLY A 308 45.00 6.77 10.32
C GLY A 308 45.09 7.94 11.30
N VAL A 309 45.31 9.16 10.81
CA VAL A 309 45.39 10.38 11.62
C VAL A 309 44.02 11.07 11.67
N TYR A 310 43.59 11.39 12.88
CA TYR A 310 42.33 12.09 13.12
C TYR A 310 42.53 13.61 13.23
N TYR A 311 41.53 14.36 12.80
CA TYR A 311 41.46 15.80 12.98
C TYR A 311 40.00 16.25 12.98
N PHE A 312 39.72 17.44 13.51
CA PHE A 312 38.38 18.01 13.48
C PHE A 312 38.39 19.48 13.07
N SER A 313 37.31 19.93 12.41
CA SER A 313 37.13 21.33 12.05
C SER A 313 37.01 22.21 13.28
N GLY A 314 37.43 23.46 13.22
CA GLY A 314 37.19 24.43 14.28
C GLY A 314 35.71 24.71 14.49
N GLU A 315 35.43 25.55 15.48
CA GLU A 315 34.05 25.87 15.87
C GLU A 315 33.29 26.47 14.69
N THR A 316 32.27 25.76 14.21
CA THR A 316 31.40 26.33 13.17
C THR A 316 30.43 27.30 13.82
N GLU A 317 30.52 28.60 13.50
CA GLU A 317 29.45 29.55 13.78
C GLU A 317 28.32 29.39 12.75
N GLU A 318 27.08 29.32 13.24
CA GLU A 318 25.90 29.19 12.40
C GLU A 318 25.49 30.56 11.86
N VAL A 319 25.85 30.88 10.62
CA VAL A 319 25.47 32.13 9.95
C VAL A 319 24.45 31.84 8.86
N LYS A 320 23.19 32.24 9.08
CA LYS A 320 22.10 32.22 8.07
C LYS A 320 21.94 30.88 7.32
N GLY A 321 22.00 29.74 8.02
CA GLY A 321 21.72 28.42 7.43
C GLY A 321 22.81 27.87 6.50
N TYR A 322 23.95 28.56 6.37
CA TYR A 322 25.13 28.06 5.69
C TYR A 322 26.26 27.88 6.69
N TYR A 323 26.85 26.69 6.72
CA TYR A 323 28.06 26.44 7.50
C TYR A 323 29.26 26.96 6.72
N ASN A 324 29.66 28.19 7.01
CA ASN A 324 30.99 28.64 6.61
C ASN A 324 31.99 27.83 7.43
N GLN A 325 32.58 26.82 6.81
CA GLN A 325 33.74 26.15 7.37
C GLN A 325 34.80 27.23 7.58
N ALA A 326 35.18 27.50 8.83
CA ALA A 326 36.49 28.08 9.10
C ALA A 326 37.50 26.99 8.69
N LYS A 327 37.80 26.90 7.39
CA LYS A 327 38.75 25.94 6.82
C LYS A 327 40.15 26.06 7.46
N ASP A 328 40.39 27.16 8.17
CA ASP A 328 41.69 27.57 8.65
C ASP A 328 41.94 27.31 10.16
N LEU A 329 40.98 26.73 10.89
CA LEU A 329 41.12 26.42 12.32
C LEU A 329 40.94 24.92 12.55
N LEU A 330 41.94 24.09 12.26
CA LEU A 330 41.88 22.66 12.58
C LEU A 330 42.17 22.42 14.06
N ASN A 331 41.52 21.40 14.63
CA ASN A 331 41.72 20.93 16.00
C ASN A 331 41.53 22.00 17.08
N THR A 332 40.69 23.00 16.81
CA THR A 332 40.39 24.09 17.75
C THR A 332 39.10 23.84 18.52
N TYR A 333 39.17 23.83 19.85
CA TYR A 333 38.03 23.68 20.76
C TYR A 333 38.04 24.77 21.83
N ASN A 334 36.95 25.53 21.95
CA ASN A 334 36.83 26.73 22.78
C ASN A 334 37.97 27.75 22.55
N GLY A 335 38.36 27.94 21.28
CA GLY A 335 39.43 28.87 20.89
C GLY A 335 40.87 28.40 21.15
N LYS A 336 41.07 27.17 21.66
CA LYS A 336 42.39 26.59 21.90
C LYS A 336 42.69 25.47 20.90
N GLU A 337 43.90 25.45 20.36
CA GLU A 337 44.41 24.38 19.49
C GLU A 337 44.88 23.17 20.30
N TYR A 338 44.67 21.98 19.75
CA TYR A 338 45.05 20.70 20.37
C TYR A 338 45.80 19.82 19.37
N ASP A 339 46.80 19.10 19.85
CA ASP A 339 47.45 18.05 19.10
C ASP A 339 46.54 16.81 19.07
N ILE A 340 46.01 16.47 17.89
CA ILE A 340 45.09 15.36 17.68
C ILE A 340 45.71 14.39 16.68
N TYR A 341 45.82 13.12 17.06
CA TYR A 341 46.32 12.07 16.16
C TYR A 341 45.37 10.87 16.11
N THR A 342 44.67 10.59 17.20
CA THR A 342 43.83 9.39 17.35
C THR A 342 42.35 9.75 17.59
N ALA A 343 41.47 8.76 17.39
CA ALA A 343 40.06 8.88 17.77
C ALA A 343 39.88 9.13 19.28
N GLU A 344 40.81 8.64 20.11
CA GLU A 344 40.77 8.83 21.55
C GLU A 344 41.08 10.28 21.93
N ASP A 345 42.00 10.93 21.22
CA ASP A 345 42.29 12.35 21.39
C ASP A 345 41.05 13.20 21.06
N VAL A 346 40.38 12.89 19.94
CA VAL A 346 39.10 13.53 19.58
C VAL A 346 38.06 13.34 20.69
N TYR A 347 37.92 12.12 21.22
CA TYR A 347 36.97 11.83 22.30
C TYR A 347 37.28 12.61 23.59
N LYS A 348 38.55 12.65 24.00
CA LYS A 348 39.01 13.36 25.20
C LYS A 348 38.78 14.88 25.09
N VAL A 349 39.03 15.45 23.91
CA VAL A 349 38.91 16.90 23.67
C VAL A 349 37.44 17.30 23.49
N LEU A 350 36.73 16.70 22.53
CA LEU A 350 35.36 17.10 22.21
C LEU A 350 34.34 16.63 23.25
N LYS A 351 34.63 15.55 23.99
CA LYS A 351 33.69 14.89 24.91
C LYS A 351 32.31 14.71 24.24
N PRO A 352 32.23 13.88 23.19
CA PRO A 352 31.05 13.74 22.35
C PRO A 352 29.78 13.47 23.17
N VAL A 353 28.66 14.04 22.73
CA VAL A 353 27.35 13.84 23.36
C VAL A 353 26.37 13.14 22.42
N ILE A 354 25.45 12.39 22.99
CA ILE A 354 24.31 11.77 22.31
C ILE A 354 23.03 12.44 22.80
N THR A 355 22.06 12.55 21.90
CA THR A 355 20.79 13.18 22.19
C THR A 355 19.66 12.15 22.13
N HIS A 356 18.89 12.07 23.20
CA HIS A 356 17.76 11.16 23.36
C HIS A 356 16.46 11.95 23.24
N TYR A 357 15.64 11.55 22.27
CA TYR A 357 14.31 12.09 22.05
C TYR A 357 13.27 11.19 22.72
N TYR A 358 12.29 11.82 23.34
CA TYR A 358 11.17 11.16 24.00
C TYR A 358 9.86 11.65 23.42
N GLN A 359 8.87 10.78 23.41
CA GLN A 359 7.50 11.13 23.05
C GLN A 359 6.78 11.82 24.23
N GLU A 360 5.65 12.48 23.96
CA GLU A 360 4.84 13.12 25.01
C GLU A 360 4.45 12.15 26.14
N ASN A 361 4.18 10.88 25.81
CA ASN A 361 3.87 9.80 26.76
C ASN A 361 5.10 9.29 27.56
N GLY A 362 6.29 9.87 27.36
CA GLY A 362 7.52 9.50 28.07
C GLY A 362 8.25 8.29 27.49
N ARG A 363 7.73 7.66 26.42
CA ARG A 363 8.45 6.57 25.74
C ARG A 363 9.65 7.12 24.98
N HIS A 364 10.73 6.36 24.97
CA HIS A 364 11.92 6.66 24.16
C HIS A 364 11.57 6.56 22.68
N PHE A 365 11.95 7.57 21.89
CA PHE A 365 11.73 7.61 20.45
C PHE A 365 12.97 7.18 19.69
N GLU A 366 14.06 7.93 19.84
CA GLU A 366 15.32 7.69 19.14
C GLU A 366 16.48 8.32 19.90
N SER A 367 17.67 7.72 19.75
CA SER A 367 18.93 8.30 20.21
C SER A 367 19.78 8.62 18.99
N VAL A 368 20.22 9.86 18.85
CA VAL A 368 20.98 10.31 17.68
C VAL A 368 22.27 11.02 18.09
N PHE A 369 23.32 10.75 17.32
CA PHE A 369 24.60 11.48 17.40
C PHE A 369 24.52 12.87 16.74
N HIS A 370 23.42 13.14 16.02
CA HIS A 370 23.15 14.37 15.31
C HIS A 370 21.81 14.93 15.82
N PRO A 371 21.78 15.71 16.91
CA PRO A 371 20.55 16.25 17.46
C PRO A 371 19.73 17.04 16.43
N PHE A 372 18.43 16.80 16.50
CA PHE A 372 17.40 17.75 16.10
C PHE A 372 17.55 19.01 16.95
N LYS A 373 18.04 20.09 16.34
CA LYS A 373 18.06 21.42 16.94
C LYS A 373 16.72 22.12 16.77
#